data_AF-G0NCT0-F1
#
_entry.id   AF-G0NCT0-F1
#
_cell.length_a   1.000
_cell.length_b   1.000
_cell.length_c   1.000
_cell.angle_alpha   90.00
_cell.angle_beta   90.00
_cell.angle_gamma   90.00
#
_symmetry.space_group_name_H-M   'P 1'
#
loop_
_entity.id
_entity.type
_entity.pdbx_description
1 polymer ?
#
loop_
_entity_poly.entity_id
_entity_poly.type
_entity_poly.pdbx_seq_one_letter_code
_entity_poly.pdbx_strand_id
1 'polypeptide(L)'
;MSALSKKSRNMVKYYLNRQRGEIEYFMKGGFIWIHRNRSYKDYSPEKDLVEMRTDGEHYELRWSDGVYSEPVLKIPVKRRTVRGMDPGPQKDMFEFVAEMFPKPVLHIDFPAWGDLEVFTDTINFMKSLNATVKTMKVGEESWISDRMMKAVLNECSDVKSLTIRSIATSFRFFDDLLDHPPFKFDFFKLRCADWVTKDRLIHLFLKCKKVFLSNFRMNYNDQELTEICEKWLEAPEAEHLEIKSSLNFFESIGRLPGAVPIKEVQLFDGYDEYGFYGGGLSFPPGKCYKMEKANGTPAIVYHERSCIVFRTDFHSVVVRE
;
A
#
# COMPACT_ATOMS: atom_id res chain seq x y z
N MET A 1 8.24 3.75 41.50
CA MET A 1 9.29 4.74 41.20
C MET A 1 9.95 4.31 39.89
N SER A 2 10.26 5.14 38.89
CA SER A 2 10.16 6.59 38.73
C SER A 2 9.43 6.92 37.43
N ALA A 3 8.34 7.68 37.49
CA ALA A 3 7.85 8.40 36.32
C ALA A 3 9.03 9.21 35.75
N LEU A 4 9.24 9.20 34.44
CA LEU A 4 10.17 10.14 33.81
C LEU A 4 9.84 11.53 34.37
N SER A 5 10.88 12.18 34.88
CA SER A 5 10.72 13.56 35.31
C SER A 5 10.10 14.36 34.16
N LYS A 6 9.25 15.34 34.47
CA LYS A 6 8.69 16.26 33.47
C LYS A 6 9.79 16.80 32.54
N LYS A 7 11.00 16.99 33.08
CA LYS A 7 12.22 17.37 32.35
C LYS A 7 12.64 16.34 31.29
N SER A 8 12.69 15.05 31.62
CA SER A 8 13.07 14.00 30.67
C SER A 8 12.07 13.85 29.52
N ARG A 9 10.76 13.91 29.81
CA ARG A 9 9.72 13.95 28.75
C ARG A 9 9.89 15.17 27.85
N ASN A 10 10.10 16.34 28.43
CA ASN A 10 10.33 17.56 27.67
C ASN A 10 11.60 17.50 26.82
N MET A 11 12.66 16.84 27.29
CA MET A 11 13.89 16.65 26.51
C MET A 11 13.66 15.75 25.29
N VAL A 12 13.02 14.59 25.47
CA VAL A 12 12.72 13.70 24.34
C VAL A 12 11.78 14.42 23.37
N LYS A 13 10.77 15.14 23.88
CA LYS A 13 9.85 15.94 23.07
C LYS A 13 10.57 17.03 22.30
N TYR A 14 11.49 17.74 22.93
CA TYR A 14 12.28 18.78 22.27
C TYR A 14 13.19 18.20 21.17
N TYR A 15 13.79 17.04 21.43
CA TYR A 15 14.62 16.33 20.46
C TYR A 15 13.79 15.86 19.25
N LEU A 16 12.63 15.23 19.48
CA LEU A 16 11.79 14.66 18.43
C LEU A 16 10.92 15.68 17.69
N ASN A 17 10.44 16.74 18.35
CA ASN A 17 9.65 17.80 17.72
C ASN A 17 10.38 18.52 16.58
N ARG A 18 11.72 18.46 16.56
CA ARG A 18 12.55 19.04 15.50
C ARG A 18 12.71 18.13 14.29
N GLN A 19 12.26 16.89 14.37
CA GLN A 19 12.41 15.90 13.32
C GLN A 19 11.10 15.67 12.58
N ARG A 20 11.17 15.61 11.25
CA ARG A 20 10.10 15.01 10.46
C ARG A 20 10.28 13.49 10.55
N GLY A 21 9.36 12.83 11.24
CA GLY A 21 9.32 11.37 11.38
C GLY A 21 8.22 10.76 10.53
N GLU A 22 8.53 9.66 9.85
CA GLU A 22 7.49 8.73 9.39
C GLU A 22 7.37 7.60 10.41
N ILE A 23 6.15 7.20 10.73
CA ILE A 23 5.88 6.20 11.76
C ILE A 23 5.25 4.99 11.07
N GLU A 24 5.88 3.83 11.19
CA GLU A 24 5.33 2.56 10.75
C GLU A 24 4.81 1.77 11.97
N TYR A 25 3.54 1.42 11.96
CA TYR A 25 2.89 0.71 13.06
C TYR A 25 2.47 -0.69 12.65
N PHE A 26 2.93 -1.67 13.44
CA PHE A 26 2.60 -3.07 13.27
C PHE A 26 1.67 -3.52 14.39
N MET A 27 0.38 -3.56 14.08
CA MET A 27 -0.68 -3.92 15.03
C MET A 27 -0.44 -5.28 15.70
N LYS A 28 -0.03 -6.29 14.94
CA LYS A 28 0.15 -7.68 15.43
C LYS A 28 1.28 -7.81 16.46
N GLY A 29 2.32 -6.99 16.34
CA GLY A 29 3.48 -7.03 17.21
C GLY A 29 3.40 -6.12 18.42
N GLY A 30 2.43 -5.19 18.45
CA GLY A 30 2.33 -4.19 19.51
C GLY A 30 3.56 -3.27 19.56
N PHE A 31 4.18 -3.01 18.41
CA PHE A 31 5.35 -2.14 18.30
C PHE A 31 5.18 -1.09 17.20
N ILE A 32 5.83 0.04 17.41
CA ILE A 32 5.92 1.16 16.48
C ILE A 32 7.36 1.30 16.03
N TRP A 33 7.57 1.41 14.73
CA TRP A 33 8.81 1.87 14.14
C TRP A 33 8.70 3.35 13.81
N ILE A 34 9.72 4.10 14.22
CA ILE A 34 9.84 5.53 13.98
C ILE A 34 11.04 5.70 13.07
N HIS A 35 10.76 6.05 11.81
CA HIS A 35 11.77 6.33 10.81
C HIS A 35 12.16 7.80 10.90
N ARG A 36 13.39 8.05 11.33
CA ARG A 36 13.97 9.38 11.28
C ARG A 36 14.35 9.65 9.82
N ASN A 37 13.64 10.57 9.17
CA ASN A 37 14.11 11.18 7.92
C ASN A 37 14.22 10.23 6.69
N ARG A 38 13.22 9.37 6.46
CA ARG A 38 13.17 8.34 5.38
C ARG A 38 13.45 8.86 3.96
N SER A 39 13.30 10.17 3.72
CA SER A 39 13.44 10.80 2.40
C SER A 39 14.89 11.13 1.98
N TYR A 40 15.90 10.88 2.81
CA TYR A 40 17.28 11.26 2.49
C TYR A 40 18.01 10.13 1.76
N LYS A 41 18.90 10.51 0.81
CA LYS A 41 19.77 9.58 0.09
C LYS A 41 20.63 8.71 1.01
N ASP A 42 20.85 9.18 2.24
CA ASP A 42 21.66 8.52 3.26
C ASP A 42 20.83 7.76 4.31
N TYR A 43 19.54 7.53 4.07
CA TYR A 43 18.70 6.76 5.00
C TYR A 43 19.30 5.37 5.21
N SER A 44 19.58 5.05 6.47
CA SER A 44 20.05 3.75 6.89
C SER A 44 19.07 3.21 7.93
N PRO A 45 18.37 2.09 7.67
CA PRO A 45 17.53 1.44 8.67
C PRO A 45 18.27 1.22 10.00
N GLU A 46 19.58 0.98 9.94
CA GLU A 46 20.38 0.74 11.14
C GLU A 46 20.51 1.98 12.04
N LYS A 47 20.60 3.17 11.43
CA LYS A 47 20.85 4.43 12.15
C LYS A 47 19.57 5.21 12.42
N ASP A 48 18.61 5.10 11.52
CA ASP A 48 17.46 5.99 11.46
C ASP A 48 16.18 5.37 12.02
N LEU A 49 16.16 4.06 12.27
CA LEU A 49 15.03 3.35 12.84
C LEU A 49 15.08 3.35 14.37
N VAL A 50 14.00 3.81 14.99
CA VAL A 50 13.74 3.62 16.43
C VAL A 50 12.52 2.74 16.58
N GLU A 51 12.68 1.61 17.24
CA GLU A 51 11.59 0.73 17.59
C GLU A 51 11.08 1.07 19.00
N MET A 52 9.77 1.22 19.13
CA MET A 52 9.08 1.37 20.39
C MET A 52 8.20 0.15 20.65
N ARG A 53 8.42 -0.52 21.79
CA ARG A 53 7.58 -1.63 22.28
C ARG A 53 7.02 -1.29 23.65
N THR A 54 6.03 -2.05 24.10
CA THR A 54 5.54 -2.01 25.49
C THR A 54 5.75 -3.36 26.16
N ASP A 55 6.33 -3.36 27.36
CA ASP A 55 6.41 -4.55 28.22
C ASP A 55 5.20 -4.65 29.19
N GLY A 56 4.25 -3.72 29.06
CA GLY A 56 3.09 -3.57 29.93
C GLY A 56 3.29 -2.55 31.07
N GLU A 57 4.52 -2.26 31.47
CA GLU A 57 4.87 -1.29 32.51
C GLU A 57 5.64 -0.07 31.95
N HIS A 58 6.43 -0.29 30.89
CA HIS A 58 7.30 0.68 30.25
C HIS A 58 7.12 0.63 28.73
N TYR A 59 7.25 1.77 28.07
CA TYR A 59 7.66 1.81 26.67
C TYR A 59 9.18 1.64 26.60
N GLU A 60 9.62 0.67 25.82
CA GLU A 60 11.02 0.45 25.50
C GLU A 60 11.32 1.03 24.13
N LEU A 61 12.20 2.04 24.08
CA LEU A 61 12.74 2.56 22.84
C LEU A 61 14.09 1.88 22.57
N ARG A 62 14.20 1.24 21.41
CA ARG A 62 15.39 0.52 20.94
C ARG A 62 15.85 1.11 19.61
N TRP A 63 17.14 1.38 19.51
CA TRP A 63 17.78 1.80 18.27
C TRP A 63 18.29 0.57 17.52
N SER A 64 18.09 0.55 16.20
CA SER A 64 18.40 -0.61 15.37
C SER A 64 19.86 -0.65 14.91
N ASP A 65 20.88 -0.50 15.77
CA ASP A 65 22.26 -0.34 15.28
C ASP A 65 22.97 -1.60 14.69
N GLY A 66 22.21 -2.65 14.39
CA GLY A 66 22.66 -3.81 13.61
C GLY A 66 23.57 -4.81 14.31
N VAL A 67 24.28 -4.46 15.39
CA VAL A 67 25.31 -5.37 15.96
C VAL A 67 25.41 -5.35 17.49
N TYR A 68 24.97 -4.31 18.20
CA TYR A 68 25.05 -4.28 19.67
C TYR A 68 23.83 -3.58 20.26
N SER A 69 23.03 -4.28 21.08
CA SER A 69 21.88 -3.66 21.74
C SER A 69 22.32 -2.48 22.63
N GLU A 70 22.27 -1.27 22.08
CA GLU A 70 22.47 -0.01 22.75
C GLU A 70 21.45 0.19 23.90
N PRO A 71 21.65 1.17 24.80
CA PRO A 71 20.81 1.32 25.98
C PRO A 71 19.34 1.53 25.60
N VAL A 72 18.50 0.61 26.09
CA VAL A 72 17.04 0.71 25.98
C VAL A 72 16.58 1.90 26.82
N LEU A 73 16.05 2.94 26.19
CA LEU A 73 15.40 4.01 26.92
C LEU A 73 14.04 3.51 27.39
N LYS A 74 13.92 3.23 28.70
CA LYS A 74 12.66 2.83 29.32
C LYS A 74 11.88 4.06 29.76
N ILE A 75 10.68 4.20 29.22
CA ILE A 75 9.72 5.28 29.50
C ILE A 75 8.57 4.66 30.31
N PRO A 76 8.40 4.98 31.60
CA PRO A 76 7.31 4.43 32.39
C PRO A 76 5.96 4.83 31.83
N VAL A 77 5.07 3.83 31.68
CA VAL A 77 3.68 4.04 31.27
C VAL A 77 2.88 4.40 32.52
N LYS A 78 2.26 5.57 32.54
CA LYS A 78 1.22 5.85 33.52
C LYS A 78 -0.05 5.18 33.02
N ARG A 79 -0.30 3.92 33.40
CA ARG A 79 -1.61 3.30 33.15
C ARG A 79 -2.67 4.19 33.77
N ARG A 80 -3.52 4.80 32.95
CA ARG A 80 -4.78 5.35 33.44
C ARG A 80 -5.69 4.17 33.61
N THR A 81 -5.89 3.72 34.84
CA THR A 81 -6.97 2.78 35.18
C THR A 81 -8.31 3.49 34.99
N VAL A 82 -8.76 3.61 33.74
CA VAL A 82 -10.13 4.04 33.44
C VAL A 82 -11.00 2.78 33.52
N ARG A 83 -11.90 2.74 34.51
CA ARG A 83 -12.89 1.66 34.63
C ARG A 83 -13.85 1.75 33.44
N GLY A 84 -13.80 0.73 32.57
CA GLY A 84 -14.75 0.53 31.48
C GLY A 84 -14.09 0.72 30.12
N MET A 85 -13.98 -0.38 29.36
CA MET A 85 -13.33 -0.50 28.05
C MET A 85 -11.88 0.02 28.06
N ASP A 86 -10.97 -0.79 28.58
CA ASP A 86 -9.53 -0.51 28.56
C ASP A 86 -9.08 -0.35 27.09
N PRO A 87 -8.75 0.88 26.65
CA PRO A 87 -8.15 1.06 25.35
C PRO A 87 -6.79 0.39 25.46
N GLY A 88 -6.62 -0.78 24.84
CA GLY A 88 -5.42 -1.59 25.00
C GLY A 88 -4.11 -0.77 24.85
N PRO A 89 -2.98 -1.28 25.36
CA PRO A 89 -1.70 -0.56 25.45
C PRO A 89 -1.21 0.09 24.14
N GLN A 90 -1.79 -0.30 23.01
CA GLN A 90 -1.67 0.31 21.69
C GLN A 90 -2.16 1.78 21.63
N LYS A 91 -3.32 2.12 22.20
CA LYS A 91 -3.86 3.48 22.12
C LYS A 91 -2.98 4.45 22.90
N ASP A 92 -2.61 4.12 24.13
CA ASP A 92 -1.70 4.93 24.95
C ASP A 92 -0.36 5.15 24.24
N MET A 93 0.14 4.11 23.55
CA MET A 93 1.39 4.19 22.79
C MET A 93 1.29 5.17 21.61
N PHE A 94 0.14 5.18 20.92
CA PHE A 94 -0.13 6.14 19.85
C PHE A 94 -0.36 7.56 20.36
N GLU A 95 -1.08 7.75 21.46
CA GLU A 95 -1.22 9.06 22.10
C GLU A 95 0.15 9.62 22.46
N PHE A 96 1.03 8.77 23.00
CA PHE A 96 2.41 9.13 23.28
C PHE A 96 3.14 9.54 22.00
N VAL A 97 3.06 8.76 20.91
CA VAL A 97 3.70 9.13 19.64
C VAL A 97 3.13 10.43 19.07
N ALA A 98 1.81 10.61 19.06
CA ALA A 98 1.18 11.84 18.59
C ALA A 98 1.57 13.06 19.45
N GLU A 99 1.81 12.87 20.76
CA GLU A 99 2.34 13.93 21.62
C GLU A 99 3.78 14.32 21.22
N MET A 100 4.58 13.35 20.77
CA MET A 100 6.00 13.50 20.49
C MET A 100 6.32 13.96 19.06
N PHE A 101 5.39 13.76 18.12
CA PHE A 101 5.53 14.13 16.72
C PHE A 101 4.35 14.98 16.27
N PRO A 102 4.51 16.31 16.11
CA PRO A 102 3.44 17.17 15.64
C PRO A 102 3.14 16.82 14.18
N LYS A 103 1.92 16.29 13.93
CA LYS A 103 1.44 15.79 12.62
C LYS A 103 2.18 14.53 12.14
N PRO A 104 2.02 13.40 12.83
CA PRO A 104 2.69 12.17 12.45
C PRO A 104 2.16 11.68 11.09
N VAL A 105 3.06 11.20 10.24
CA VAL A 105 2.73 10.48 9.01
C VAL A 105 2.77 8.98 9.32
N LEU A 106 1.62 8.32 9.21
CA LEU A 106 1.45 6.92 9.60
C LEU A 106 1.49 5.97 8.39
N HIS A 107 2.22 4.89 8.55
CA HIS A 107 2.18 3.68 7.74
C HIS A 107 1.67 2.56 8.63
N ILE A 108 0.55 1.95 8.29
CA ILE A 108 -0.14 1.02 9.18
C ILE A 108 -0.17 -0.36 8.52
N ASP A 109 0.22 -1.37 9.28
CA ASP A 109 0.05 -2.77 8.92
C ASP A 109 -0.94 -3.43 9.90
N PHE A 110 -2.16 -3.64 9.41
CA PHE A 110 -3.32 -4.15 10.14
C PHE A 110 -3.56 -5.63 9.77
N PRO A 111 -3.39 -6.59 10.69
CA PRO A 111 -3.62 -8.00 10.40
C PRO A 111 -5.11 -8.29 10.17
N ALA A 112 -5.46 -9.19 9.24
CA ALA A 112 -6.86 -9.49 8.86
C ALA A 112 -7.68 -10.16 9.98
N TRP A 113 -7.05 -10.61 11.06
CA TRP A 113 -7.71 -11.40 12.09
C TRP A 113 -8.55 -10.52 13.04
N GLY A 114 -8.65 -9.22 12.75
CA GLY A 114 -9.37 -8.25 13.56
C GLY A 114 -10.87 -8.27 13.32
N ASP A 115 -11.60 -8.09 14.40
CA ASP A 115 -12.99 -7.66 14.40
C ASP A 115 -13.12 -6.33 13.63
N LEU A 116 -14.19 -6.21 12.85
CA LEU A 116 -14.58 -4.97 12.18
C LEU A 116 -14.64 -3.79 13.16
N GLU A 117 -15.11 -4.04 14.38
CA GLU A 117 -15.18 -3.02 15.44
C GLU A 117 -13.77 -2.52 15.81
N VAL A 118 -12.81 -3.44 16.00
CA VAL A 118 -11.42 -3.08 16.33
C VAL A 118 -10.79 -2.27 15.20
N PHE A 119 -11.04 -2.63 13.94
CA PHE A 119 -10.55 -1.86 12.79
C PHE A 119 -11.12 -0.44 12.79
N THR A 120 -12.44 -0.33 12.89
CA THR A 120 -13.16 0.94 12.84
C THR A 120 -12.73 1.85 14.00
N ASP A 121 -12.64 1.31 15.21
CA ASP A 121 -12.17 2.03 16.40
C ASP A 121 -10.73 2.51 16.26
N THR A 122 -9.86 1.68 15.67
CA THR A 122 -8.45 2.04 15.45
C THR A 122 -8.34 3.17 14.45
N ILE A 123 -9.04 3.11 13.31
CA ILE A 123 -9.03 4.17 12.31
C ILE A 123 -9.61 5.47 12.87
N ASN A 124 -10.76 5.40 13.57
CA ASN A 124 -11.38 6.56 14.20
C ASN A 124 -10.47 7.22 15.24
N PHE A 125 -9.79 6.40 16.03
CA PHE A 125 -8.80 6.89 16.97
C PHE A 125 -7.60 7.55 16.28
N MET A 126 -7.07 6.97 15.19
CA MET A 126 -5.98 7.61 14.43
C MET A 126 -6.41 8.93 13.80
N LYS A 127 -7.64 9.00 13.28
CA LYS A 127 -8.25 10.24 12.77
C LYS A 127 -8.37 11.29 13.88
N SER A 128 -8.73 10.90 15.11
CA SER A 128 -8.85 11.84 16.24
C SER A 128 -7.51 12.43 16.70
N LEU A 129 -6.40 11.73 16.43
CA LEU A 129 -5.04 12.22 16.71
C LEU A 129 -4.52 13.23 15.67
N ASN A 130 -5.33 13.61 14.68
CA ASN A 130 -4.93 14.49 13.56
C ASN A 130 -3.68 13.97 12.83
N ALA A 131 -3.55 12.64 12.76
CA ALA A 131 -2.48 11.95 12.07
C ALA A 131 -2.82 11.76 10.60
N THR A 132 -1.85 11.88 9.70
CA THR A 132 -2.05 11.58 8.28
C THR A 132 -1.67 10.14 8.00
N VAL A 133 -2.64 9.30 7.63
CA VAL A 133 -2.37 7.92 7.20
C VAL A 133 -1.94 7.92 5.74
N LYS A 134 -0.66 7.69 5.49
CA LYS A 134 -0.09 7.66 4.13
C LYS A 134 -0.19 6.28 3.50
N THR A 135 0.00 5.23 4.30
CA THR A 135 -0.05 3.86 3.80
C THR A 135 -0.86 2.99 4.74
N MET A 136 -1.73 2.17 4.18
CA MET A 136 -2.48 1.16 4.88
C MET A 136 -2.24 -0.19 4.22
N LYS A 137 -1.84 -1.18 5.02
CA LYS A 137 -1.79 -2.57 4.63
C LYS A 137 -2.80 -3.30 5.51
N VAL A 138 -3.78 -3.95 4.90
CA VAL A 138 -4.79 -4.72 5.62
C VAL A 138 -4.69 -6.17 5.20
N GLY A 139 -4.64 -7.02 6.19
CA GLY A 139 -4.76 -8.44 6.03
C GLY A 139 -3.46 -9.21 6.15
N GLU A 140 -3.65 -10.49 6.42
CA GLU A 140 -2.66 -11.53 6.24
C GLU A 140 -3.14 -12.47 5.13
N GLU A 141 -2.48 -13.61 4.94
CA GLU A 141 -2.89 -14.66 4.00
C GLU A 141 -4.13 -15.45 4.50
N SER A 142 -5.07 -14.75 5.14
CA SER A 142 -6.31 -15.28 5.70
C SER A 142 -7.52 -14.60 5.07
N TRP A 143 -8.70 -15.19 5.29
CA TRP A 143 -9.99 -14.65 4.83
C TRP A 143 -10.33 -13.32 5.50
N ILE A 144 -10.95 -12.39 4.75
CA ILE A 144 -11.52 -11.13 5.25
C ILE A 144 -13.01 -11.16 4.93
N SER A 145 -13.85 -10.81 5.91
CA SER A 145 -15.29 -10.74 5.68
C SER A 145 -15.62 -9.60 4.70
N ASP A 146 -16.71 -9.74 3.94
CA ASP A 146 -17.11 -8.70 3.00
C ASP A 146 -17.44 -7.37 3.70
N ARG A 147 -18.01 -7.44 4.91
CA ARG A 147 -18.26 -6.26 5.77
C ARG A 147 -16.96 -5.54 6.11
N MET A 148 -15.93 -6.29 6.47
CA MET A 148 -14.61 -5.75 6.77
C MET A 148 -13.94 -5.17 5.52
N MET A 149 -14.03 -5.84 4.37
CA MET A 149 -13.51 -5.31 3.10
C MET A 149 -14.16 -3.97 2.72
N LYS A 150 -15.49 -3.88 2.81
CA LYS A 150 -16.22 -2.64 2.55
C LYS A 150 -15.81 -1.53 3.51
N ALA A 151 -15.67 -1.84 4.80
CA ALA A 151 -15.17 -0.87 5.76
C ALA A 151 -13.75 -0.39 5.41
N VAL A 152 -12.85 -1.29 5.04
CA VAL A 152 -11.48 -0.92 4.62
C VAL A 152 -11.50 0.01 3.41
N LEU A 153 -12.27 -0.31 2.36
CA LEU A 153 -12.35 0.53 1.16
C LEU A 153 -12.93 1.92 1.45
N ASN A 154 -13.94 2.00 2.31
CA ASN A 154 -14.58 3.26 2.68
C ASN A 154 -13.67 4.11 3.60
N GLU A 155 -13.20 3.50 4.69
CA GLU A 155 -12.47 4.20 5.75
C GLU A 155 -11.07 4.62 5.33
N CYS A 156 -10.50 3.93 4.34
CA CYS A 156 -9.19 4.25 3.77
C CYS A 156 -9.27 4.95 2.42
N SER A 157 -10.42 5.50 2.03
CA SER A 157 -10.57 6.17 0.72
C SER A 157 -9.67 7.41 0.52
N ASP A 158 -9.15 7.98 1.60
CA ASP A 158 -8.25 9.14 1.64
C ASP A 158 -6.76 8.79 1.79
N VAL A 159 -6.42 7.51 1.99
CA VAL A 159 -5.02 7.11 2.12
C VAL A 159 -4.31 7.16 0.77
N LYS A 160 -3.01 7.45 0.77
CA LYS A 160 -2.23 7.52 -0.48
C LYS A 160 -1.99 6.12 -1.09
N SER A 161 -1.74 5.13 -0.24
CA SER A 161 -1.39 3.76 -0.64
C SER A 161 -2.16 2.73 0.16
N LEU A 162 -2.90 1.85 -0.51
CA LEU A 162 -3.67 0.79 0.12
C LEU A 162 -3.22 -0.58 -0.43
N THR A 163 -2.91 -1.51 0.47
CA THR A 163 -2.62 -2.91 0.14
C THR A 163 -3.53 -3.81 0.92
N ILE A 164 -4.24 -4.71 0.24
CA ILE A 164 -5.13 -5.68 0.85
C ILE A 164 -4.58 -7.07 0.53
N ARG A 165 -4.10 -7.79 1.55
CA ARG A 165 -3.36 -9.07 1.42
C ARG A 165 -4.23 -10.33 1.52
N SER A 166 -5.52 -10.19 1.77
CA SER A 166 -6.43 -11.30 2.05
C SER A 166 -6.64 -12.26 0.88
N ILE A 167 -6.96 -13.53 1.20
CA ILE A 167 -7.08 -14.63 0.24
C ILE A 167 -8.50 -14.93 -0.28
N ALA A 168 -9.55 -14.28 0.24
CA ALA A 168 -10.91 -14.49 -0.28
C ALA A 168 -11.92 -13.43 0.19
N THR A 169 -12.84 -13.06 -0.70
CA THR A 169 -14.10 -12.36 -0.43
C THR A 169 -15.22 -13.06 -1.19
N SER A 170 -16.48 -12.88 -0.78
CA SER A 170 -17.60 -13.39 -1.57
C SER A 170 -17.88 -12.50 -2.78
N PHE A 171 -18.25 -13.10 -3.92
CA PHE A 171 -18.55 -12.37 -5.16
C PHE A 171 -19.82 -11.50 -5.06
N ARG A 172 -20.75 -11.85 -4.16
CA ARG A 172 -22.14 -11.35 -4.17
C ARG A 172 -22.33 -10.03 -3.43
N PHE A 173 -21.35 -9.58 -2.66
CA PHE A 173 -21.55 -8.43 -1.78
C PHE A 173 -21.30 -7.07 -2.44
N PHE A 174 -20.61 -7.03 -3.58
CA PHE A 174 -20.07 -5.77 -4.15
C PHE A 174 -20.90 -5.17 -5.28
N ASP A 175 -22.18 -5.55 -5.43
CA ASP A 175 -23.04 -4.96 -6.46
C ASP A 175 -23.34 -3.48 -6.15
N ASP A 176 -23.31 -3.09 -4.87
CA ASP A 176 -23.48 -1.72 -4.38
C ASP A 176 -22.24 -0.82 -4.55
N LEU A 177 -21.07 -1.40 -4.85
CA LEU A 177 -19.86 -0.60 -5.08
C LEU A 177 -19.86 0.11 -6.43
N LEU A 178 -20.72 -0.26 -7.39
CA LEU A 178 -20.80 0.48 -8.65
C LEU A 178 -21.33 1.92 -8.49
N ASP A 179 -22.00 2.21 -7.38
CA ASP A 179 -22.40 3.57 -7.01
C ASP A 179 -21.32 4.32 -6.21
N HIS A 180 -20.23 3.64 -5.83
CA HIS A 180 -19.14 4.26 -5.10
C HIS A 180 -18.30 5.14 -6.03
N PRO A 181 -17.89 6.36 -5.60
CA PRO A 181 -17.01 7.18 -6.42
C PRO A 181 -15.70 6.44 -6.75
N PRO A 182 -15.10 6.68 -7.93
CA PRO A 182 -13.83 6.04 -8.28
C PRO A 182 -12.74 6.33 -7.25
N PHE A 183 -11.95 5.32 -6.92
CA PHE A 183 -10.82 5.45 -6.01
C PHE A 183 -9.71 6.31 -6.62
N LYS A 184 -8.95 6.99 -5.76
CA LYS A 184 -7.88 7.94 -6.17
C LYS A 184 -6.56 7.62 -5.47
N PHE A 185 -6.23 6.35 -5.34
CA PHE A 185 -4.99 5.91 -4.72
C PHE A 185 -3.80 6.20 -5.64
N ASP A 186 -2.68 6.63 -5.05
CA ASP A 186 -1.40 6.61 -5.78
C ASP A 186 -0.92 5.17 -5.99
N PHE A 187 -1.23 4.29 -5.03
CA PHE A 187 -0.93 2.87 -5.11
C PHE A 187 -2.06 2.04 -4.50
N PHE A 188 -2.61 1.12 -5.28
CA PHE A 188 -3.60 0.15 -4.82
C PHE A 188 -3.15 -1.25 -5.17
N LYS A 189 -3.13 -2.15 -4.18
CA LYS A 189 -2.84 -3.57 -4.39
C LYS A 189 -3.90 -4.41 -3.73
N LEU A 190 -4.49 -5.32 -4.49
CA LEU A 190 -5.49 -6.26 -4.01
C LEU A 190 -5.09 -7.68 -4.38
N ARG A 191 -4.84 -8.47 -3.33
CA ARG A 191 -4.85 -9.93 -3.45
C ARG A 191 -6.28 -10.42 -3.46
N CYS A 192 -6.46 -11.52 -4.18
CA CYS A 192 -7.72 -12.17 -4.43
C CYS A 192 -8.82 -11.28 -5.02
N ALA A 193 -8.47 -10.55 -6.08
CA ALA A 193 -9.33 -9.64 -6.84
C ALA A 193 -10.43 -10.32 -7.69
N ASP A 194 -10.95 -11.47 -7.26
CA ASP A 194 -11.94 -12.28 -8.01
C ASP A 194 -13.23 -11.52 -8.31
N TRP A 195 -13.64 -10.66 -7.37
CA TRP A 195 -14.86 -9.88 -7.49
C TRP A 195 -14.70 -8.66 -8.43
N VAL A 196 -13.49 -8.35 -8.88
CA VAL A 196 -13.23 -7.19 -9.75
C VAL A 196 -13.54 -7.58 -11.19
N THR A 197 -14.81 -7.43 -11.57
CA THR A 197 -15.25 -7.55 -12.97
C THR A 197 -14.63 -6.45 -13.83
N LYS A 198 -14.73 -6.57 -15.16
CA LYS A 198 -14.27 -5.55 -16.12
C LYS A 198 -14.85 -4.18 -15.80
N ASP A 199 -16.16 -4.10 -15.57
CA ASP A 199 -16.85 -2.83 -15.26
C ASP A 199 -16.39 -2.24 -13.92
N ARG A 200 -16.16 -3.08 -12.90
CA ARG A 200 -15.63 -2.63 -11.61
C ARG A 200 -14.20 -2.12 -11.73
N LEU A 201 -13.35 -2.79 -12.52
CA LEU A 201 -11.98 -2.33 -12.81
C LEU A 201 -12.01 -0.92 -13.41
N ILE A 202 -12.78 -0.76 -14.50
CA ILE A 202 -12.91 0.49 -15.23
C ILE A 202 -13.48 1.61 -14.35
N HIS A 203 -14.57 1.32 -13.64
CA HIS A 203 -15.28 2.32 -12.85
C HIS A 203 -14.52 2.73 -11.59
N LEU A 204 -14.00 1.77 -10.82
CA LEU A 204 -13.47 2.03 -9.49
C LEU A 204 -11.98 2.32 -9.46
N PHE A 205 -11.18 1.69 -10.32
CA PHE A 205 -9.74 1.63 -10.12
C PHE A 205 -8.93 2.41 -11.16
N LEU A 206 -9.47 2.75 -12.33
CA LEU A 206 -8.70 3.47 -13.36
C LEU A 206 -8.39 4.94 -13.03
N LYS A 207 -8.93 5.50 -11.95
CA LYS A 207 -8.50 6.81 -11.42
C LYS A 207 -7.35 6.72 -10.42
N CYS A 208 -6.92 5.51 -10.05
CA CYS A 208 -5.70 5.29 -9.30
C CYS A 208 -4.47 5.37 -10.23
N LYS A 209 -3.32 5.80 -9.69
CA LYS A 209 -2.09 5.85 -10.49
C LYS A 209 -1.51 4.47 -10.77
N LYS A 210 -1.37 3.65 -9.72
CA LYS A 210 -0.83 2.29 -9.82
C LYS A 210 -1.78 1.28 -9.21
N VAL A 211 -2.16 0.26 -9.97
CA VAL A 211 -3.11 -0.76 -9.56
C VAL A 211 -2.52 -2.15 -9.80
N PHE A 212 -2.48 -2.98 -8.77
CA PHE A 212 -2.02 -4.36 -8.82
C PHE A 212 -3.14 -5.30 -8.35
N LEU A 213 -3.72 -6.03 -9.29
CA LEU A 213 -4.78 -7.00 -9.04
C LEU A 213 -4.23 -8.40 -9.22
N SER A 214 -4.45 -9.26 -8.23
CA SER A 214 -4.01 -10.64 -8.32
C SER A 214 -5.07 -11.62 -7.88
N ASN A 215 -5.42 -12.57 -8.74
CA ASN A 215 -6.11 -13.79 -8.34
C ASN A 215 -5.87 -14.90 -9.37
N PHE A 216 -5.82 -16.14 -8.92
CA PHE A 216 -5.74 -17.31 -9.79
C PHE A 216 -7.02 -17.58 -10.58
N ARG A 217 -8.19 -17.10 -10.12
CA ARG A 217 -9.49 -17.29 -10.82
C ARG A 217 -9.94 -16.06 -11.62
N MET A 218 -9.19 -14.97 -11.55
CA MET A 218 -9.46 -13.78 -12.35
C MET A 218 -9.17 -14.10 -13.82
N ASN A 219 -10.21 -14.09 -14.64
CA ASN A 219 -10.11 -14.40 -16.05
C ASN A 219 -10.96 -13.40 -16.83
N TYR A 220 -10.30 -12.44 -17.46
CA TYR A 220 -10.94 -11.57 -18.44
C TYR A 220 -10.81 -12.22 -19.80
N ASN A 221 -11.91 -12.26 -20.54
CA ASN A 221 -11.87 -12.68 -21.92
C ASN A 221 -11.21 -11.60 -22.81
N ASP A 222 -10.96 -11.96 -24.06
CA ASP A 222 -10.29 -11.14 -25.06
C ASP A 222 -10.97 -9.77 -25.28
N GLN A 223 -12.30 -9.76 -25.34
CA GLN A 223 -13.08 -8.54 -25.50
C GLN A 223 -12.99 -7.66 -24.25
N GLU A 224 -13.10 -8.25 -23.06
CA GLU A 224 -13.00 -7.50 -21.80
C GLU A 224 -11.63 -6.83 -21.65
N LEU A 225 -10.54 -7.52 -22.00
CA LEU A 225 -9.19 -6.97 -21.96
C LEU A 225 -8.98 -5.85 -22.98
N THR A 226 -9.59 -5.97 -24.17
CA THR A 226 -9.59 -4.92 -25.18
C THR A 226 -10.27 -3.66 -24.63
N GLU A 227 -11.46 -3.80 -24.06
CA GLU A 227 -12.20 -2.70 -23.45
C GLU A 227 -11.46 -2.08 -22.25
N ILE A 228 -10.83 -2.90 -21.40
CA ILE A 228 -9.96 -2.43 -20.31
C ILE A 228 -8.79 -1.62 -20.86
N CYS A 229 -8.14 -2.10 -21.93
CA CYS A 229 -7.03 -1.42 -22.57
C CYS A 229 -7.44 -0.04 -23.10
N GLU A 230 -8.54 0.04 -23.87
CA GLU A 230 -9.07 1.29 -24.39
C GLU A 230 -9.37 2.29 -23.26
N LYS A 231 -10.06 1.84 -22.21
CA LYS A 231 -10.40 2.71 -21.07
C LYS A 231 -9.17 3.13 -20.27
N TRP A 232 -8.17 2.28 -20.14
CA TRP A 232 -6.91 2.64 -19.50
C TRP A 232 -6.11 3.65 -20.32
N LEU A 233 -6.12 3.56 -21.66
CA LEU A 233 -5.50 4.55 -22.56
C LEU A 233 -6.20 5.92 -22.46
N GLU A 234 -7.51 5.93 -22.20
CA GLU A 234 -8.30 7.15 -21.96
C GLU A 234 -8.08 7.77 -20.57
N ALA A 235 -7.61 7.00 -19.57
CA ALA A 235 -7.48 7.46 -18.18
C ALA A 235 -6.14 8.19 -17.93
N PRO A 236 -6.08 9.53 -17.84
CA PRO A 236 -4.82 10.25 -17.82
C PRO A 236 -3.99 10.03 -16.55
N GLU A 237 -4.61 9.72 -15.42
CA GLU A 237 -3.93 9.49 -14.15
C GLU A 237 -3.36 8.07 -14.02
N ALA A 238 -3.86 7.09 -14.79
CA ALA A 238 -3.44 5.71 -14.70
C ALA A 238 -2.06 5.49 -15.34
N GLU A 239 -1.05 5.28 -14.50
CA GLU A 239 0.34 5.11 -14.92
C GLU A 239 0.72 3.63 -15.07
N HIS A 240 0.16 2.76 -14.21
CA HIS A 240 0.48 1.34 -14.13
C HIS A 240 -0.76 0.51 -13.74
N LEU A 241 -1.07 -0.50 -14.53
CA LEU A 241 -2.06 -1.53 -14.18
C LEU A 241 -1.44 -2.91 -14.41
N GLU A 242 -1.39 -3.72 -13.36
CA GLU A 242 -0.97 -5.12 -13.44
C GLU A 242 -2.13 -6.02 -13.03
N ILE A 243 -2.47 -6.95 -13.93
CA ILE A 243 -3.50 -7.96 -13.71
C ILE A 243 -2.83 -9.32 -13.78
N LYS A 244 -2.65 -9.96 -12.62
CA LYS A 244 -2.17 -11.33 -12.54
C LYS A 244 -3.34 -12.29 -12.77
N SER A 245 -3.32 -12.94 -13.93
CA SER A 245 -4.34 -13.89 -14.42
C SER A 245 -3.69 -15.17 -14.93
N SER A 246 -4.38 -16.31 -14.81
CA SER A 246 -3.85 -17.63 -15.14
C SER A 246 -3.80 -17.96 -16.63
N LEU A 247 -4.17 -17.02 -17.53
CA LEU A 247 -4.43 -17.33 -18.94
C LEU A 247 -3.62 -16.52 -19.95
N ASN A 248 -3.59 -17.07 -21.17
CA ASN A 248 -2.79 -16.63 -22.30
C ASN A 248 -3.08 -15.17 -22.69
N PHE A 249 -2.01 -14.40 -22.94
CA PHE A 249 -2.14 -13.12 -23.66
C PHE A 249 -2.87 -13.29 -24.98
N PHE A 250 -3.80 -12.38 -25.25
CA PHE A 250 -4.64 -12.44 -26.43
C PHE A 250 -4.19 -11.47 -27.53
N GLU A 251 -4.44 -11.87 -28.77
CA GLU A 251 -3.99 -11.16 -29.98
C GLU A 251 -4.76 -9.86 -30.26
N SER A 252 -5.95 -9.66 -29.66
CA SER A 252 -6.83 -8.51 -29.93
C SER A 252 -6.20 -7.15 -29.61
N ILE A 253 -5.40 -7.08 -28.54
CA ILE A 253 -4.72 -5.84 -28.13
C ILE A 253 -3.83 -5.34 -29.28
N GLY A 254 -3.23 -6.25 -30.05
CA GLY A 254 -2.43 -5.91 -31.23
C GLY A 254 -3.23 -5.37 -32.42
N ARG A 255 -4.56 -5.47 -32.39
CA ARG A 255 -5.47 -4.95 -33.42
C ARG A 255 -6.02 -3.57 -33.06
N LEU A 256 -5.75 -3.07 -31.86
CA LEU A 256 -6.16 -1.72 -31.45
C LEU A 256 -5.46 -0.66 -32.31
N PRO A 257 -6.13 0.45 -32.64
CA PRO A 257 -5.53 1.54 -33.40
C PRO A 257 -4.25 2.05 -32.74
N GLY A 258 -3.16 2.16 -33.52
CA GLY A 258 -1.87 2.64 -33.02
C GLY A 258 -1.04 1.62 -32.25
N ALA A 259 -1.50 0.37 -32.10
CA ALA A 259 -0.69 -0.71 -31.54
C ALA A 259 0.49 -1.05 -32.46
N VAL A 260 1.72 -0.89 -31.94
CA VAL A 260 2.96 -1.20 -32.66
C VAL A 260 3.70 -2.34 -31.92
N PRO A 261 3.99 -3.48 -32.56
CA PRO A 261 4.64 -4.60 -31.88
C PRO A 261 6.05 -4.22 -31.39
N ILE A 262 6.35 -4.58 -30.14
CA ILE A 262 7.66 -4.34 -29.52
C ILE A 262 8.44 -5.67 -29.43
N LYS A 263 9.73 -5.60 -29.70
CA LYS A 263 10.69 -6.69 -29.48
C LYS A 263 11.28 -6.62 -28.07
N GLU A 264 11.73 -5.45 -27.64
CA GLU A 264 12.43 -5.25 -26.36
C GLU A 264 12.00 -3.93 -25.70
N VAL A 265 11.98 -3.89 -24.36
CA VAL A 265 11.76 -2.67 -23.58
C VAL A 265 12.77 -2.53 -22.46
N GLN A 266 13.25 -1.31 -22.22
CA GLN A 266 14.01 -0.95 -21.03
C GLN A 266 13.07 -0.23 -20.07
N LEU A 267 12.90 -0.79 -18.88
CA LEU A 267 12.04 -0.24 -17.84
C LEU A 267 12.83 0.77 -16.98
N PHE A 268 12.16 1.78 -16.40
CA PHE A 268 12.82 2.54 -15.32
C PHE A 268 13.14 1.59 -14.18
N ASP A 269 14.34 1.71 -13.58
CA ASP A 269 14.78 0.94 -12.41
C ASP A 269 13.68 0.90 -11.37
N GLY A 270 12.95 -0.21 -11.36
CA GLY A 270 11.80 -0.42 -10.52
C GLY A 270 12.14 -1.56 -9.59
N TYR A 271 12.36 -1.24 -8.31
CA TYR A 271 12.15 -2.20 -7.25
C TYR A 271 10.71 -2.72 -7.40
N ASP A 272 10.53 -3.86 -8.06
CA ASP A 272 9.34 -4.65 -7.80
C ASP A 272 9.48 -5.25 -6.39
N GLU A 273 8.37 -5.70 -5.81
CA GLU A 273 8.37 -6.34 -4.48
C GLU A 273 9.23 -7.62 -4.45
N TYR A 274 9.74 -8.07 -5.61
CA TYR A 274 10.57 -9.25 -5.79
C TYR A 274 12.06 -8.93 -5.99
N GLY A 275 12.47 -7.67 -5.96
CA GLY A 275 13.86 -7.26 -6.08
C GLY A 275 14.47 -7.46 -7.46
N PHE A 276 13.67 -7.48 -8.53
CA PHE A 276 14.21 -7.45 -9.89
C PHE A 276 14.81 -6.08 -10.18
N TYR A 277 16.13 -6.04 -10.34
CA TYR A 277 16.85 -4.86 -10.82
C TYR A 277 16.41 -4.54 -12.25
N GLY A 278 16.23 -3.24 -12.54
CA GLY A 278 15.80 -2.76 -13.86
C GLY A 278 16.62 -3.42 -14.96
N GLY A 279 15.91 -4.14 -15.82
CA GLY A 279 16.50 -4.93 -16.88
C GLY A 279 15.67 -4.81 -18.15
N GLY A 280 16.33 -5.00 -19.28
CA GLY A 280 15.65 -5.11 -20.56
C GLY A 280 14.77 -6.35 -20.58
N LEU A 281 13.48 -6.20 -20.91
CA LEU A 281 12.60 -7.32 -21.20
C LEU A 281 12.57 -7.55 -22.70
N SER A 282 12.66 -8.82 -23.13
CA SER A 282 12.47 -9.22 -24.53
C SER A 282 11.19 -10.03 -24.66
N PHE A 283 10.43 -9.74 -25.71
CA PHE A 283 9.12 -10.33 -25.94
C PHE A 283 9.07 -11.14 -27.23
N PRO A 284 8.47 -12.35 -27.20
CA PRO A 284 8.05 -13.05 -28.40
C PRO A 284 7.09 -12.18 -29.25
N PRO A 285 6.94 -12.48 -30.56
CA PRO A 285 5.93 -11.84 -31.39
C PRO A 285 4.55 -11.88 -30.74
N GLY A 286 3.85 -10.74 -30.81
CA GLY A 286 2.50 -10.61 -30.30
C GLY A 286 2.36 -10.62 -28.77
N LYS A 287 3.44 -10.42 -28.00
CA LYS A 287 3.41 -10.36 -26.52
C LYS A 287 3.62 -8.98 -25.91
N CYS A 288 3.94 -7.97 -26.72
CA CYS A 288 4.11 -6.59 -26.28
C CYS A 288 3.81 -5.61 -27.41
N TYR A 289 3.10 -4.53 -27.08
CA TYR A 289 2.73 -3.46 -28.00
C TYR A 289 3.01 -2.10 -27.38
N LYS A 290 3.55 -1.18 -28.19
CA LYS A 290 3.60 0.25 -27.91
C LYS A 290 2.29 0.86 -28.34
N MET A 291 1.78 1.79 -27.56
CA MET A 291 0.59 2.59 -27.85
C MET A 291 0.79 4.03 -27.34
N GLU A 292 -0.21 4.87 -27.53
CA GLU A 292 -0.25 6.24 -27.00
C GLU A 292 -1.55 6.43 -26.22
N LYS A 293 -1.47 7.02 -25.03
CA LYS A 293 -2.66 7.42 -24.25
C LYS A 293 -3.34 8.61 -24.92
N ALA A 294 -4.60 8.86 -24.55
CA ALA A 294 -5.37 9.98 -25.08
C ALA A 294 -4.73 11.37 -24.86
N ASN A 295 -3.84 11.48 -23.85
CA ASN A 295 -3.09 12.71 -23.55
C ASN A 295 -1.71 12.77 -24.23
N GLY A 296 -1.39 11.85 -25.15
CA GLY A 296 -0.10 11.79 -25.86
C GLY A 296 1.01 11.06 -25.09
N THR A 297 0.75 10.57 -23.87
CA THR A 297 1.77 9.84 -23.10
C THR A 297 2.04 8.48 -23.75
N PRO A 298 3.31 8.14 -24.05
CA PRO A 298 3.67 6.81 -24.55
C PRO A 298 3.30 5.73 -23.54
N ALA A 299 2.74 4.62 -24.04
CA ALA A 299 2.34 3.49 -23.23
C ALA A 299 2.84 2.18 -23.83
N ILE A 300 2.98 1.17 -22.98
CA ILE A 300 3.18 -0.20 -23.39
C ILE A 300 2.16 -1.11 -22.71
N VAL A 301 1.73 -2.12 -23.45
CA VAL A 301 0.94 -3.24 -22.92
C VAL A 301 1.67 -4.51 -23.27
N TYR A 302 1.95 -5.34 -22.28
CA TYR A 302 2.65 -6.60 -22.49
C TYR A 302 2.15 -7.69 -21.57
N HIS A 303 2.50 -8.91 -21.94
CA HIS A 303 2.28 -10.06 -21.09
C HIS A 303 3.57 -10.77 -20.75
N GLU A 304 3.78 -10.88 -19.46
CA GLU A 304 4.94 -11.51 -18.87
C GLU A 304 4.48 -12.55 -17.85
N ARG A 305 4.93 -13.80 -18.01
CA ARG A 305 4.54 -14.93 -17.17
C ARG A 305 3.02 -15.13 -17.14
N SER A 306 2.37 -14.70 -16.07
CA SER A 306 0.94 -14.79 -15.82
C SER A 306 0.35 -13.42 -15.47
N CYS A 307 0.97 -12.35 -15.98
CA CYS A 307 0.52 -10.99 -15.77
C CYS A 307 0.32 -10.29 -17.12
N ILE A 308 -0.78 -9.56 -17.24
CA ILE A 308 -0.95 -8.53 -18.26
C ILE A 308 -0.62 -7.20 -17.58
N VAL A 309 0.30 -6.45 -18.17
CA VAL A 309 0.86 -5.23 -17.60
C VAL A 309 0.67 -4.08 -18.58
N PHE A 310 0.05 -3.01 -18.10
CA PHE A 310 -0.13 -1.73 -18.78
C PHE A 310 0.70 -0.69 -18.05
N ARG A 311 1.54 0.05 -18.77
CA ARG A 311 2.40 1.03 -18.09
C ARG A 311 2.92 2.14 -18.99
N THR A 312 3.24 3.24 -18.33
CA THR A 312 3.81 4.46 -18.93
C THR A 312 5.24 4.74 -18.45
N ASP A 313 5.69 4.02 -17.41
CA ASP A 313 7.01 4.17 -16.80
C ASP A 313 8.06 3.23 -17.45
N PHE A 314 8.53 3.59 -18.64
CA PHE A 314 9.64 2.92 -19.34
C PHE A 314 10.63 3.91 -19.98
N HIS A 315 11.89 3.50 -20.13
CA HIS A 315 12.97 4.33 -20.68
C HIS A 315 12.99 4.30 -22.22
N SER A 316 12.94 3.12 -22.83
CA SER A 316 13.04 2.98 -24.29
C SER A 316 12.43 1.67 -24.77
N VAL A 317 12.02 1.62 -26.04
CA VAL A 317 11.50 0.42 -26.71
C VAL A 317 12.23 0.18 -28.01
N VAL A 318 12.39 -1.09 -28.38
CA VAL A 318 12.83 -1.53 -29.72
C VAL A 318 11.62 -2.10 -30.44
N VAL A 319 11.16 -1.40 -31.47
CA VAL A 319 10.02 -1.83 -32.31
C VAL A 319 10.42 -3.02 -33.16
N ARG A 320 9.46 -3.92 -33.39
CA ARG A 320 9.61 -5.03 -34.33
C ARG A 320 9.21 -4.53 -35.72
N GLU A 321 10.12 -4.63 -36.68
CA GLU A 321 9.89 -4.31 -38.10
C GLU A 321 8.87 -5.24 -38.76
#